data_AF-B5Y4C7-F1
#
_entry.id   AF-B5Y4C7-F1
#
_cell.length_a   1.000
_cell.length_b   1.000
_cell.length_c   1.000
_cell.angle_alpha   90.00
_cell.angle_beta   90.00
_cell.angle_gamma   90.00
#
_symmetry.space_group_name_H-M   'P 1'
#
loop_
_entity.id
_entity.type
_entity.pdbx_description
1 polymer ?
#
loop_
_entity_poly.entity_id
_entity_poly.type
_entity_poly.pdbx_seq_one_letter_code
_entity_poly.pdbx_strand_id
1 'polypeptide(L)'
;MHPSSMSPSGIAKSFLPSMSPSGTIKSFLPWHQPKVADDEDDGDDDTKDVQNDAGVDEVDSEDVPQFPNGLWQQLWSRMNPAVCLAPDTACTGTVMGDATAIDLDREVPKLLRDLKQPGNERTEALQRLYKLSDRQRKNNRYVRIGKPLGDCSTTKTSIVLTVKLTVPTLHSVPIVAVVNSEQESVFQGLQPCLSPLASEADRRQALLLLNNLCIPMQNKAFILLGDQADTVLSSLMIILQNKLPEAYLAAACLFNLSYLPDAKKMLFYYAPVVAPENMRSRNRFDRGDSTEQGAQATQSLILFRVVEEMCNAYAPALEKKEHSADTEAIRWSIAFVRNLATEAVLGSTIAHDSVFPTLAVQYLKSHAPEDMARWTQHSMPDVCLSLIWHLVVFEDCLEPLLAQDTQDALLTLQGRGGIHEMWARAVLNKLQAEENAFQKVVVDDDP
;
A
#
# COMPACT_ATOMS: atom_id res chain seq x y z
N MET A 1 0.02 -16.09 -68.04
CA MET A 1 1.48 -16.34 -68.05
C MET A 1 2.17 -15.02 -67.72
N HIS A 2 2.77 -14.94 -66.53
CA HIS A 2 3.55 -13.80 -66.06
C HIS A 2 4.84 -13.65 -66.86
N PRO A 3 5.33 -12.40 -67.01
CA PRO A 3 6.75 -12.14 -67.02
C PRO A 3 7.17 -11.23 -65.85
N SER A 4 8.38 -11.51 -65.39
CA SER A 4 9.11 -10.90 -64.29
C SER A 4 9.66 -9.50 -64.63
N SER A 5 9.84 -8.65 -63.62
CA SER A 5 10.84 -7.56 -63.60
C SER A 5 11.24 -7.26 -62.15
N MET A 6 12.49 -7.56 -61.80
CA MET A 6 13.62 -6.63 -61.64
C MET A 6 13.57 -5.73 -60.39
N SER A 7 14.46 -6.06 -59.45
CA SER A 7 15.00 -5.21 -58.39
C SER A 7 15.78 -4.00 -58.94
N PRO A 8 15.94 -2.93 -58.14
CA PRO A 8 17.33 -2.62 -57.75
C PRO A 8 17.51 -2.16 -56.29
N SER A 9 18.73 -2.41 -55.83
CA SER A 9 19.39 -1.98 -54.60
C SER A 9 19.48 -0.46 -54.41
N GLY A 10 19.39 0.00 -53.15
CA GLY A 10 19.78 1.34 -52.72
C GLY A 10 20.37 1.31 -51.30
N ILE A 11 21.62 1.74 -51.18
CA ILE A 11 22.45 1.81 -49.98
C ILE A 11 22.20 3.14 -49.25
N ALA A 12 22.05 3.14 -47.92
CA ALA A 12 22.50 4.23 -47.06
C ALA A 12 22.75 3.74 -45.63
N LYS A 13 24.03 3.75 -45.22
CA LYS A 13 24.51 3.67 -43.85
C LYS A 13 24.58 5.10 -43.29
N SER A 14 24.10 5.36 -42.08
CA SER A 14 24.74 6.30 -41.15
C SER A 14 24.14 6.28 -39.75
N PHE A 15 24.99 5.93 -38.79
CA PHE A 15 25.20 6.55 -37.48
C PHE A 15 23.99 6.98 -36.63
N LEU A 16 23.74 6.22 -35.55
CA LEU A 16 23.27 6.76 -34.28
C LEU A 16 24.29 6.40 -33.19
N PRO A 17 24.72 7.36 -32.34
CA PRO A 17 25.75 7.13 -31.35
C PRO A 17 25.19 6.36 -30.15
N SER A 18 25.99 5.40 -29.68
CA SER A 18 25.84 4.79 -28.37
C SER A 18 26.05 5.86 -27.29
N MET A 19 24.98 6.27 -26.61
CA MET A 19 25.09 6.93 -25.32
C MET A 19 24.77 5.92 -24.23
N SER A 20 25.81 5.47 -23.56
CA SER A 20 25.73 4.78 -22.28
C SER A 20 25.60 5.83 -21.18
N PRO A 21 24.58 5.78 -20.30
CA PRO A 21 24.67 6.42 -19.00
C PRO A 21 25.26 5.39 -18.03
N SER A 22 26.60 5.35 -17.99
CA SER A 22 27.33 4.92 -16.81
C SER A 22 27.14 6.01 -15.75
N GLY A 23 26.08 5.88 -14.96
CA GLY A 23 25.80 6.75 -13.82
C GLY A 23 25.39 5.91 -12.63
N THR A 24 26.37 5.37 -11.91
CA THR A 24 26.17 4.77 -10.60
C THR A 24 25.68 5.86 -9.65
N ILE A 25 24.38 6.00 -9.49
CA ILE A 25 23.79 6.81 -8.42
C ILE A 25 24.16 6.10 -7.11
N LYS A 26 25.13 6.66 -6.40
CA LYS A 26 25.43 6.27 -5.03
C LYS A 26 24.20 6.56 -4.18
N SER A 27 23.48 5.51 -3.81
CA SER A 27 22.49 5.52 -2.75
C SER A 27 23.17 5.84 -1.42
N PHE A 28 23.18 7.11 -1.04
CA PHE A 28 23.53 7.56 0.30
C PHE A 28 22.33 8.24 0.92
N LEU A 29 21.72 7.57 1.90
CA LEU A 29 21.60 8.06 3.28
C LEU A 29 20.95 6.97 4.16
N PRO A 30 21.70 6.32 5.07
CA PRO A 30 21.09 5.63 6.19
C PRO A 30 20.59 6.66 7.21
N TRP A 31 19.40 6.40 7.74
CA TRP A 31 18.85 7.10 8.91
C TRP A 31 19.82 6.99 10.10
N HIS A 32 20.38 8.10 10.56
CA HIS A 32 20.94 8.24 11.90
C HIS A 32 20.14 9.28 12.67
N GLN A 33 19.54 8.88 13.79
CA GLN A 33 18.99 9.80 14.79
C GLN A 33 20.14 10.59 15.43
N PRO A 34 19.99 11.89 15.70
CA PRO A 34 20.97 12.64 16.49
C PRO A 34 20.95 12.16 17.94
N LYS A 35 22.13 11.86 18.49
CA LYS A 35 22.35 11.71 19.93
C LYS A 35 22.10 13.06 20.59
N VAL A 36 21.23 13.09 21.58
CA VAL A 36 21.14 14.18 22.55
C VAL A 36 22.40 14.12 23.41
N ALA A 37 23.09 15.25 23.54
CA ALA A 37 24.19 15.43 24.48
C ALA A 37 23.57 15.65 25.87
N ASP A 38 23.96 14.83 26.83
CA ASP A 38 23.69 15.08 28.24
C ASP A 38 24.75 16.10 28.70
N ASP A 39 24.32 17.35 28.90
CA ASP A 39 25.09 18.36 29.62
C ASP A 39 24.95 18.08 31.12
N GLU A 40 26.09 17.92 31.78
CA GLU A 40 26.25 17.94 33.23
C GLU A 40 25.89 19.35 33.76
N ASP A 41 25.09 19.43 34.83
CA ASP A 41 25.06 20.61 35.68
C ASP A 41 24.93 20.21 37.15
N ASP A 42 25.91 20.68 37.92
CA ASP A 42 26.10 20.53 39.36
C ASP A 42 25.23 21.56 40.11
N GLY A 43 24.65 21.19 41.25
CA GLY A 43 23.98 22.18 42.11
C GLY A 43 23.47 21.63 43.43
N ASP A 44 24.22 21.94 44.49
CA ASP A 44 24.05 21.55 45.89
C ASP A 44 22.75 21.99 46.59
N ASP A 45 22.32 21.12 47.51
CA ASP A 45 21.91 21.31 48.92
C ASP A 45 21.11 22.58 49.34
N ASP A 46 19.90 22.37 49.90
CA ASP A 46 19.67 22.72 51.31
C ASP A 46 18.29 22.26 51.84
N THR A 47 18.37 21.60 52.99
CA THR A 47 17.31 21.17 53.92
C THR A 47 16.26 22.24 54.26
N LYS A 48 14.96 21.86 54.39
CA LYS A 48 14.06 22.27 55.49
C LYS A 48 12.92 21.27 55.74
N ASP A 49 12.88 20.77 56.97
CA ASP A 49 11.74 20.14 57.62
C ASP A 49 10.57 21.12 57.81
N VAL A 50 9.36 20.69 57.44
CA VAL A 50 8.10 21.20 58.01
C VAL A 50 7.16 20.01 58.24
N GLN A 51 6.83 19.77 59.51
CA GLN A 51 5.78 18.86 59.97
C GLN A 51 4.38 19.48 59.80
N ASN A 52 3.39 18.58 59.90
CA ASN A 52 1.94 18.78 60.14
C ASN A 52 1.09 18.86 58.86
N ASP A 53 -0.13 18.34 58.80
CA ASP A 53 -0.97 17.46 59.62
C ASP A 53 -2.27 17.32 58.79
N ALA A 54 -2.98 16.21 58.93
CA ALA A 54 -4.38 15.98 58.56
C ALA A 54 -4.90 16.27 57.12
N GLY A 55 -5.61 15.29 56.56
CA GLY A 55 -6.59 15.51 55.49
C GLY A 55 -6.56 14.46 54.39
N VAL A 56 -7.08 13.26 54.67
CA VAL A 56 -7.51 12.34 53.61
C VAL A 56 -8.85 12.86 53.10
N ASP A 57 -8.82 13.67 52.04
CA ASP A 57 -9.99 13.92 51.21
C ASP A 57 -9.92 12.99 49.99
N GLU A 58 -10.91 12.12 49.89
CA GLU A 58 -11.21 11.33 48.70
C GLU A 58 -11.41 12.29 47.53
N VAL A 59 -10.48 12.27 46.57
CA VAL A 59 -10.67 12.94 45.29
C VAL A 59 -11.58 12.05 44.45
N ASP A 60 -12.82 12.50 44.27
CA ASP A 60 -13.77 11.96 43.30
C ASP A 60 -13.10 11.83 41.93
N SER A 61 -13.11 10.60 41.39
CA SER A 61 -12.52 10.24 40.10
C SER A 61 -13.33 10.75 38.89
N GLU A 62 -14.09 11.82 39.03
CA GLU A 62 -14.93 12.40 37.97
C GLU A 62 -14.26 13.60 37.28
N ASP A 63 -13.02 13.43 36.79
CA ASP A 63 -12.42 14.37 35.84
C ASP A 63 -11.43 13.66 34.90
N VAL A 64 -11.77 12.44 34.47
CA VAL A 64 -11.19 11.90 33.24
C VAL A 64 -11.93 12.58 32.08
N PRO A 65 -11.23 13.29 31.16
CA PRO A 65 -11.88 13.87 30.00
C PRO A 65 -12.59 12.77 29.24
N GLN A 66 -13.93 12.76 29.31
CA GLN A 66 -14.74 11.92 28.44
C GLN A 66 -14.55 12.45 27.03
N PHE A 67 -13.63 11.81 26.29
CA PHE A 67 -13.58 11.99 24.86
C PHE A 67 -14.96 11.64 24.32
N PRO A 68 -15.64 12.55 23.59
CA PRO A 68 -16.96 12.28 23.05
C PRO A 68 -16.84 11.02 22.20
N ASN A 69 -17.71 10.03 22.45
CA ASN A 69 -17.83 8.76 21.72
C ASN A 69 -17.48 8.94 20.24
N GLY A 70 -16.20 8.75 19.92
CA GLY A 70 -15.62 9.34 18.73
C GLY A 70 -15.95 8.50 17.51
N LEU A 71 -16.01 9.14 16.35
CA LEU A 71 -15.98 8.48 15.04
C LEU A 71 -14.89 7.39 14.97
N TRP A 72 -13.75 7.59 15.66
CA TRP A 72 -12.69 6.60 15.83
C TRP A 72 -13.11 5.33 16.56
N GLN A 73 -13.98 5.44 17.56
CA GLN A 73 -14.52 4.28 18.29
C GLN A 73 -15.57 3.54 17.43
N GLN A 74 -16.30 4.27 16.58
CA GLN A 74 -17.24 3.70 15.61
C GLN A 74 -16.52 3.05 14.40
N LEU A 75 -15.42 3.63 13.94
CA LEU A 75 -14.54 3.03 12.92
C LEU A 75 -13.78 1.85 13.49
N TRP A 76 -13.21 2.00 14.69
CA TRP A 76 -12.59 0.90 15.40
C TRP A 76 -13.59 -0.22 15.60
N SER A 77 -14.85 0.02 15.98
CA SER A 77 -15.86 -1.03 16.08
C SER A 77 -16.23 -1.64 14.72
N ARG A 78 -16.32 -0.86 13.63
CA ARG A 78 -16.60 -1.37 12.27
C ARG A 78 -15.42 -2.05 11.57
N MET A 79 -14.19 -1.76 12.02
CA MET A 79 -12.94 -2.37 11.56
C MET A 79 -12.43 -3.43 12.55
N ASN A 80 -13.03 -3.53 13.74
CA ASN A 80 -12.69 -4.52 14.75
C ASN A 80 -13.17 -5.88 14.23
N PRO A 81 -12.25 -6.82 13.99
CA PRO A 81 -12.62 -8.17 13.58
C PRO A 81 -13.67 -8.78 14.50
N ALA A 82 -13.64 -8.51 15.81
CA ALA A 82 -14.61 -9.06 16.76
C ALA A 82 -16.07 -8.69 16.45
N VAL A 83 -16.32 -7.52 15.85
CA VAL A 83 -17.68 -7.06 15.49
C VAL A 83 -18.12 -7.65 14.15
N CYS A 84 -17.19 -7.85 13.21
CA CYS A 84 -17.46 -8.54 11.94
C CYS A 84 -17.56 -10.07 12.08
N LEU A 85 -17.06 -10.62 13.19
CA LEU A 85 -17.06 -12.05 13.50
C LEU A 85 -18.20 -12.46 14.44
N ALA A 86 -19.04 -11.51 14.87
CA ALA A 86 -20.23 -11.80 15.64
C ALA A 86 -21.32 -12.31 14.68
N PRO A 87 -21.78 -13.57 14.80
CA PRO A 87 -22.91 -14.02 14.00
C PRO A 87 -24.18 -13.31 14.49
N ASP A 88 -24.91 -12.65 13.60
CA ASP A 88 -26.23 -12.06 13.90
C ASP A 88 -27.30 -13.12 14.29
N THR A 89 -26.97 -14.40 14.24
CA THR A 89 -27.83 -15.48 14.72
C THR A 89 -27.00 -16.68 15.20
N ALA A 90 -27.10 -16.97 16.50
CA ALA A 90 -27.01 -18.30 17.13
C ALA A 90 -25.92 -19.31 16.69
N CYS A 91 -24.73 -18.87 16.26
CA CYS A 91 -23.55 -19.76 16.19
C CYS A 91 -22.67 -19.53 17.41
N THR A 92 -22.88 -20.34 18.44
CA THR A 92 -21.97 -20.51 19.59
C THR A 92 -20.69 -21.24 19.13
N GLY A 93 -19.91 -20.56 18.30
CA GLY A 93 -18.57 -21.02 17.92
C GLY A 93 -17.60 -20.83 19.08
N THR A 94 -17.10 -21.94 19.61
CA THR A 94 -16.09 -22.03 20.68
C THR A 94 -14.93 -21.07 20.41
N VAL A 95 -14.86 -19.98 21.18
CA VAL A 95 -13.73 -19.05 21.18
C VAL A 95 -12.52 -19.81 21.70
N MET A 96 -11.43 -19.87 20.91
CA MET A 96 -10.19 -20.50 21.35
C MET A 96 -9.68 -19.85 22.62
N GLY A 97 -9.68 -20.60 23.71
CA GLY A 97 -8.92 -20.26 24.91
C GLY A 97 -7.42 -20.31 24.61
N ASP A 98 -6.70 -19.32 25.10
CA ASP A 98 -5.29 -19.00 24.81
C ASP A 98 -4.23 -20.06 25.23
N ALA A 99 -4.62 -21.29 25.56
CA ALA A 99 -3.75 -22.20 26.32
C ALA A 99 -3.32 -23.51 25.64
N THR A 100 -3.71 -23.80 24.39
CA THR A 100 -3.28 -25.05 23.72
C THR A 100 -2.44 -24.77 22.47
N ALA A 101 -1.28 -25.41 22.40
CA ALA A 101 -0.44 -25.42 21.21
C ALA A 101 -1.25 -26.02 20.06
N ILE A 102 -1.65 -25.19 19.10
CA ILE A 102 -2.35 -25.63 17.90
C ILE A 102 -1.34 -26.42 17.06
N ASP A 103 -1.65 -27.69 16.79
CA ASP A 103 -0.90 -28.51 15.84
C ASP A 103 -1.21 -28.03 14.41
N LEU A 104 -0.35 -27.16 13.90
CA LEU A 104 -0.54 -26.51 12.59
C LEU A 104 -0.41 -27.48 11.43
N ASP A 105 0.41 -28.52 11.57
CA ASP A 105 0.60 -29.53 10.54
C ASP A 105 -0.69 -30.33 10.34
N ARG A 106 -1.49 -30.47 11.40
CA ARG A 106 -2.82 -31.08 11.34
C ARG A 106 -3.91 -30.10 10.93
N GLU A 107 -3.93 -28.89 11.48
CA GLU A 107 -5.04 -27.96 11.30
C GLU A 107 -5.02 -27.27 9.93
N VAL A 108 -3.85 -26.94 9.39
CA VAL A 108 -3.77 -26.17 8.14
C VAL A 108 -4.31 -26.95 6.94
N PRO A 109 -3.98 -28.23 6.71
CA PRO A 109 -4.58 -29.00 5.62
C PRO A 109 -6.11 -29.09 5.70
N LYS A 110 -6.65 -29.15 6.93
CA LYS A 110 -8.11 -29.12 7.13
C LYS A 110 -8.68 -27.76 6.72
N LEU A 111 -8.09 -26.66 7.20
CA LEU A 111 -8.53 -25.30 6.84
C LEU A 111 -8.47 -25.04 5.34
N LEU A 112 -7.45 -25.55 4.64
CA LEU A 112 -7.33 -25.43 3.18
C LEU A 112 -8.43 -26.21 2.44
N ARG A 113 -8.79 -27.39 2.95
CA ARG A 113 -9.91 -28.17 2.42
C ARG A 113 -11.24 -27.47 2.65
N ASP A 114 -11.47 -26.97 3.86
CA ASP A 114 -12.69 -26.27 4.26
C ASP A 114 -12.86 -24.96 3.48
N LEU A 115 -11.75 -24.26 3.16
CA LEU A 115 -11.74 -23.05 2.35
C LEU A 115 -12.29 -23.29 0.92
N LYS A 116 -12.18 -24.51 0.39
CA LYS A 116 -12.73 -24.88 -0.92
C LYS A 116 -14.23 -25.20 -0.87
N GLN A 117 -14.76 -25.57 0.29
CA GLN A 117 -16.20 -25.85 0.45
C GLN A 117 -17.01 -24.56 0.34
N PRO A 118 -18.31 -24.59 0.01
CA PRO A 118 -19.18 -23.42 0.10
C PRO A 118 -19.80 -23.24 1.51
N GLY A 119 -20.33 -22.06 1.79
CA GLY A 119 -21.12 -21.80 3.01
C GLY A 119 -20.27 -21.65 4.28
N ASN A 120 -20.85 -22.05 5.43
CA ASN A 120 -20.28 -21.76 6.76
C ASN A 120 -18.86 -22.32 6.95
N GLU A 121 -18.55 -23.48 6.38
CA GLU A 121 -17.23 -24.11 6.48
C GLU A 121 -16.13 -23.21 5.90
N ARG A 122 -16.39 -22.58 4.76
CA ARG A 122 -15.48 -21.61 4.12
C ARG A 122 -15.28 -20.39 4.99
N THR A 123 -16.37 -19.82 5.46
CA THR A 123 -16.34 -18.61 6.28
C THR A 123 -15.56 -18.87 7.56
N GLU A 124 -15.82 -19.98 8.27
CA GLU A 124 -15.05 -20.38 9.44
C GLU A 124 -13.56 -20.59 9.13
N ALA A 125 -13.23 -21.25 8.02
CA ALA A 125 -11.86 -21.46 7.59
C ALA A 125 -11.13 -20.14 7.32
N LEU A 126 -11.77 -19.21 6.60
CA LEU A 126 -11.28 -17.86 6.33
C LEU A 126 -11.00 -17.08 7.62
N GLN A 127 -11.95 -17.10 8.57
CA GLN A 127 -11.81 -16.42 9.85
C GLN A 127 -10.68 -17.01 10.69
N ARG A 128 -10.53 -18.35 10.72
CA ARG A 128 -9.45 -19.03 11.45
C ARG A 128 -8.09 -18.74 10.83
N LEU A 129 -7.96 -18.83 9.51
CA LEU A 129 -6.73 -18.49 8.78
C LEU A 129 -6.34 -17.03 9.00
N TYR A 130 -7.32 -16.11 8.99
CA TYR A 130 -7.08 -14.71 9.30
C TYR A 130 -6.55 -14.54 10.73
N LYS A 131 -7.19 -15.12 11.75
CA LYS A 131 -6.73 -15.05 13.15
C LYS A 131 -5.30 -15.59 13.30
N LEU A 132 -4.98 -16.70 12.64
CA LEU A 132 -3.63 -17.27 12.63
C LEU A 132 -2.63 -16.30 11.99
N SER A 133 -2.96 -15.72 10.82
CA SER A 133 -2.11 -14.76 10.13
C SER A 133 -1.92 -13.45 10.92
N ASP A 134 -2.96 -12.97 11.61
CA ASP A 134 -2.91 -11.73 12.41
C ASP A 134 -2.09 -11.92 13.68
N ARG A 135 -2.23 -13.08 14.35
CA ARG A 135 -1.37 -13.45 15.49
C ARG A 135 0.10 -13.48 15.07
N GLN A 136 0.42 -14.07 13.91
CA GLN A 136 1.78 -14.06 13.37
C GLN A 136 2.27 -12.65 13.07
N ARG A 137 1.45 -11.84 12.40
CA ARG A 137 1.77 -10.45 12.10
C ARG A 137 2.11 -9.67 13.38
N LYS A 138 1.31 -9.83 14.44
CA LYS A 138 1.56 -9.19 15.75
C LYS A 138 2.87 -9.67 16.36
N ASN A 139 3.11 -10.99 16.38
CA ASN A 139 4.35 -11.56 16.93
C ASN A 139 5.60 -11.11 16.17
N ASN A 140 5.53 -11.03 14.84
CA ASN A 140 6.65 -10.59 13.99
C ASN A 140 6.94 -9.09 14.12
N ARG A 141 5.98 -8.27 14.57
CA ARG A 141 6.22 -6.84 14.87
C ARG A 141 7.05 -6.63 16.14
N TYR A 142 6.96 -7.54 17.12
CA TYR A 142 7.70 -7.44 18.37
C TYR A 142 9.16 -7.92 18.28
N VAL A 143 9.53 -8.65 17.23
CA VAL A 143 10.92 -9.03 16.99
C VAL A 143 11.64 -7.88 16.30
N ARG A 144 11.94 -6.80 17.03
CA ARG A 144 12.84 -5.77 16.54
C ARG A 144 13.60 -5.06 17.67
N ILE A 145 14.89 -4.85 17.39
CA ILE A 145 15.76 -3.79 17.89
C ILE A 145 16.22 -3.98 19.35
N GLY A 146 17.45 -4.48 19.53
CA GLY A 146 18.20 -4.19 20.76
C GLY A 146 18.94 -5.34 21.45
N LYS A 147 18.83 -6.60 21.01
CA LYS A 147 19.71 -7.67 21.52
C LYS A 147 20.56 -8.24 20.40
N PRO A 148 21.91 -8.24 20.53
CA PRO A 148 22.74 -9.06 19.65
C PRO A 148 22.25 -10.50 19.77
N LEU A 149 22.28 -11.24 18.65
CA LEU A 149 22.04 -12.68 18.63
C LEU A 149 23.15 -13.37 19.45
N GLY A 150 23.04 -13.32 20.78
CA GLY A 150 23.75 -14.21 21.68
C GLY A 150 23.10 -15.58 21.58
N ASP A 151 23.94 -16.60 21.45
CA ASP A 151 23.61 -18.01 21.30
C ASP A 151 22.34 -18.43 22.04
N CYS A 152 21.25 -18.54 21.30
CA CYS A 152 19.96 -18.97 21.84
C CYS A 152 19.67 -20.37 21.29
N SER A 153 20.27 -21.38 21.93
CA SER A 153 20.01 -22.81 21.70
C SER A 153 18.69 -23.29 22.32
N THR A 154 17.74 -22.38 22.58
CA THR A 154 16.41 -22.75 23.07
C THR A 154 15.39 -22.60 21.95
N THR A 155 14.97 -23.73 21.42
CA THR A 155 13.81 -23.95 20.54
C THR A 155 12.53 -23.37 21.15
N LYS A 156 12.34 -22.05 21.04
CA LYS A 156 11.00 -21.47 21.10
C LYS A 156 10.42 -21.60 19.71
N THR A 157 9.43 -22.47 19.61
CA THR A 157 8.64 -22.78 18.43
C THR A 157 7.96 -21.51 17.91
N SER A 158 8.68 -20.71 17.13
CA SER A 158 8.06 -19.79 16.18
C SER A 158 7.17 -20.66 15.30
N ILE A 159 5.91 -20.25 15.16
CA ILE A 159 4.95 -20.88 14.28
C ILE A 159 5.46 -20.65 12.85
N VAL A 160 6.13 -21.67 12.32
CA VAL A 160 6.67 -21.71 10.96
C VAL A 160 5.72 -22.55 10.13
N LEU A 161 4.90 -21.91 9.30
CA LEU A 161 4.33 -22.60 8.13
C LEU A 161 5.47 -22.73 7.12
N THR A 162 6.25 -23.80 7.25
CA THR A 162 7.42 -24.05 6.42
C THR A 162 6.96 -24.59 5.08
N VAL A 163 7.03 -23.78 4.02
CA VAL A 163 7.32 -24.36 2.71
C VAL A 163 8.82 -24.58 2.67
N LYS A 164 9.23 -25.84 2.65
CA LYS A 164 10.59 -26.20 2.28
C LYS A 164 10.79 -25.85 0.81
N LEU A 165 11.22 -24.62 0.53
CA LEU A 165 11.99 -24.37 -0.68
C LEU A 165 13.40 -24.88 -0.41
N THR A 166 13.71 -26.06 -0.93
CA THR A 166 15.06 -26.63 -0.87
C THR A 166 15.97 -25.80 -1.77
N VAL A 167 16.44 -24.64 -1.30
CA VAL A 167 17.56 -23.91 -1.90
C VAL A 167 18.80 -24.26 -1.07
N PRO A 168 19.86 -24.86 -1.63
CA PRO A 168 20.91 -25.53 -0.84
C PRO A 168 21.77 -24.66 0.09
N THR A 169 21.61 -23.33 0.14
CA THR A 169 22.55 -22.47 0.88
C THR A 169 21.89 -21.18 1.35
N LEU A 170 21.16 -21.19 2.47
CA LEU A 170 20.93 -20.01 3.32
C LEU A 170 20.26 -20.42 4.64
N HIS A 171 20.79 -19.92 5.76
CA HIS A 171 20.30 -20.20 7.10
C HIS A 171 18.84 -19.77 7.28
N SER A 172 18.10 -20.56 8.06
CA SER A 172 16.64 -20.55 8.23
C SER A 172 16.12 -19.24 8.84
N VAL A 173 15.54 -18.38 8.00
CA VAL A 173 14.66 -17.29 8.44
C VAL A 173 13.22 -17.81 8.45
N PRO A 174 12.46 -17.73 9.57
CA PRO A 174 11.10 -18.23 9.63
C PRO A 174 10.16 -17.34 8.80
N ILE A 175 9.51 -17.95 7.81
CA ILE A 175 8.67 -17.29 6.81
C ILE A 175 7.27 -17.90 6.91
N VAL A 176 6.23 -17.07 6.90
CA VAL A 176 4.83 -17.52 6.73
C VAL A 176 4.68 -17.94 5.28
N ALA A 177 4.95 -19.21 4.95
CA ALA A 177 4.85 -19.63 3.57
C ALA A 177 3.40 -19.86 3.16
N VAL A 178 3.09 -19.40 1.94
CA VAL A 178 1.95 -19.91 1.17
C VAL A 178 2.28 -21.35 0.82
N VAL A 179 1.50 -22.28 1.37
CA VAL A 179 1.78 -23.72 1.29
C VAL A 179 1.99 -24.20 -0.14
N ASN A 180 3.13 -24.82 -0.40
CA ASN A 180 3.27 -25.89 -1.38
C ASN A 180 4.29 -26.92 -0.90
N SER A 181 3.80 -28.02 -0.33
CA SER A 181 4.38 -29.33 -0.62
C SER A 181 3.29 -30.15 -1.30
N GLU A 182 3.26 -30.03 -2.63
CA GLU A 182 2.63 -30.92 -3.61
C GLU A 182 1.10 -30.94 -3.81
N GLN A 183 0.21 -30.33 -3.00
CA GLN A 183 -1.23 -30.43 -3.33
C GLN A 183 -2.15 -29.20 -3.23
N GLU A 184 -1.95 -28.16 -2.41
CA GLU A 184 -2.97 -27.10 -2.28
C GLU A 184 -2.41 -25.70 -1.97
N SER A 185 -2.62 -24.75 -2.88
CA SER A 185 -2.28 -23.33 -2.66
C SER A 185 -3.42 -22.60 -1.94
N VAL A 186 -3.11 -21.81 -0.92
CA VAL A 186 -4.09 -20.92 -0.23
C VAL A 186 -4.82 -20.05 -1.26
N PHE A 187 -4.13 -19.58 -2.31
CA PHE A 187 -4.73 -18.71 -3.32
C PHE A 187 -5.80 -19.41 -4.16
N GLN A 188 -5.66 -20.71 -4.41
CA GLN A 188 -6.71 -21.50 -5.08
C GLN A 188 -7.99 -21.53 -4.23
N GLY A 189 -7.85 -21.66 -2.91
CA GLY A 189 -9.00 -21.59 -1.98
C GLY A 189 -9.58 -20.17 -1.85
N LEU A 190 -8.75 -19.13 -1.99
CA LEU A 190 -9.23 -17.74 -1.95
C LEU A 190 -9.95 -17.32 -3.23
N GLN A 191 -9.63 -17.91 -4.38
CA GLN A 191 -10.16 -17.47 -5.67
C GLN A 191 -11.71 -17.43 -5.73
N PRO A 192 -12.45 -18.47 -5.28
CA PRO A 192 -13.91 -18.39 -5.21
C PRO A 192 -14.43 -17.27 -4.31
N CYS A 193 -13.67 -16.91 -3.27
CA CYS A 193 -14.01 -15.88 -2.31
C CYS A 193 -13.74 -14.47 -2.84
N LEU A 194 -12.79 -14.30 -3.77
CA LEU A 194 -12.44 -13.02 -4.37
C LEU A 194 -13.30 -12.67 -5.61
N SER A 195 -14.16 -13.60 -6.04
CA SER A 195 -15.09 -13.37 -7.14
C SER A 195 -16.09 -12.26 -6.81
N PRO A 196 -16.51 -11.41 -7.78
CA PRO A 196 -17.62 -10.46 -7.59
C PRO A 196 -18.93 -11.12 -7.19
N LEU A 197 -19.09 -12.41 -7.50
CA LEU A 197 -20.28 -13.19 -7.17
C LEU A 197 -20.24 -13.77 -5.75
N ALA A 198 -19.10 -13.70 -5.06
CA ALA A 198 -19.01 -14.14 -3.67
C ALA A 198 -19.76 -13.17 -2.75
N SER A 199 -20.15 -13.66 -1.57
CA SER A 199 -20.76 -12.83 -0.53
C SER A 199 -19.80 -11.69 -0.13
N GLU A 200 -20.36 -10.55 0.29
CA GLU A 200 -19.58 -9.43 0.83
C GLU A 200 -18.68 -9.88 1.99
N ALA A 201 -19.25 -10.69 2.90
CA ALA A 201 -18.52 -11.23 4.05
C ALA A 201 -17.32 -12.09 3.63
N ASP A 202 -17.49 -13.01 2.67
CA ASP A 202 -16.39 -13.86 2.21
C ASP A 202 -15.33 -13.06 1.45
N ARG A 203 -15.73 -12.13 0.56
CA ARG A 203 -14.78 -11.24 -0.14
C ARG A 203 -13.96 -10.44 0.85
N ARG A 204 -14.62 -9.78 1.80
CA ARG A 204 -13.98 -8.96 2.82
C ARG A 204 -12.99 -9.78 3.64
N GLN A 205 -13.39 -10.96 4.10
CA GLN A 205 -12.54 -11.82 4.91
C GLN A 205 -11.35 -12.38 4.10
N ALA A 206 -11.57 -12.73 2.83
CA ALA A 206 -10.51 -13.17 1.92
C ALA A 206 -9.49 -12.05 1.65
N LEU A 207 -9.95 -10.82 1.42
CA LEU A 207 -9.07 -9.66 1.24
C LEU A 207 -8.31 -9.30 2.51
N LEU A 208 -8.90 -9.44 3.70
CA LEU A 208 -8.20 -9.25 4.97
C LEU A 208 -7.08 -10.29 5.18
N LEU A 209 -7.36 -11.55 4.84
CA LEU A 209 -6.35 -12.61 4.87
C LEU A 209 -5.26 -12.35 3.84
N LEU A 210 -5.62 -12.03 2.59
CA LEU A 210 -4.68 -11.68 1.53
C LEU A 210 -3.79 -10.49 1.93
N ASN A 211 -4.37 -9.45 2.52
CA ASN A 211 -3.63 -8.28 2.98
C ASN A 211 -2.55 -8.65 4.02
N ASN A 212 -2.87 -9.54 4.97
CA ASN A 212 -1.87 -10.06 5.91
C ASN A 212 -0.79 -10.90 5.20
N LEU A 213 -1.18 -11.71 4.21
CA LEU A 213 -0.24 -12.49 3.40
C LEU A 213 0.68 -11.60 2.56
N CYS A 214 0.26 -10.41 2.16
CA CYS A 214 1.10 -9.47 1.41
C CYS A 214 2.18 -8.78 2.27
N ILE A 215 2.18 -8.92 3.60
CA ILE A 215 3.13 -8.19 4.48
C ILE A 215 4.56 -8.78 4.46
N PRO A 216 4.79 -10.11 4.53
CA PRO A 216 6.13 -10.68 4.41
C PRO A 216 6.71 -10.48 3.00
N MET A 217 8.03 -10.24 2.87
CA MET A 217 8.67 -10.02 1.56
C MET A 217 8.62 -11.27 0.66
N GLN A 218 8.80 -12.44 1.26
CA GLN A 218 8.80 -13.72 0.54
C GLN A 218 7.43 -14.02 -0.05
N ASN A 219 6.35 -13.65 0.66
CA ASN A 219 5.00 -13.82 0.14
C ASN A 219 4.70 -12.84 -0.99
N LYS A 220 5.18 -11.59 -0.94
CA LYS A 220 5.06 -10.69 -2.10
C LYS A 220 5.76 -11.28 -3.32
N ALA A 221 6.99 -11.76 -3.14
CA ALA A 221 7.76 -12.38 -4.24
C ALA A 221 7.05 -13.61 -4.77
N PHE A 222 6.54 -14.48 -3.90
CA PHE A 222 5.73 -15.63 -4.30
C PHE A 222 4.49 -15.15 -5.07
N ILE A 223 3.64 -14.30 -4.49
CA ILE A 223 2.41 -13.79 -5.13
C ILE A 223 2.68 -13.18 -6.50
N LEU A 224 3.69 -12.32 -6.63
CA LEU A 224 3.90 -11.50 -7.83
C LEU A 224 4.77 -12.17 -8.89
N LEU A 225 5.68 -13.06 -8.49
CA LEU A 225 6.63 -13.70 -9.41
C LEU A 225 6.33 -15.20 -9.64
N GLY A 226 5.33 -15.75 -8.94
CA GLY A 226 4.88 -17.13 -9.07
C GLY A 226 3.61 -17.29 -9.90
N ASP A 227 3.17 -18.53 -10.08
CA ASP A 227 2.10 -18.92 -10.99
C ASP A 227 0.72 -18.30 -10.65
N GLN A 228 0.50 -17.93 -9.39
CA GLN A 228 -0.75 -17.27 -8.95
C GLN A 228 -0.85 -15.78 -9.29
N ALA A 229 0.19 -15.14 -9.82
CA ALA A 229 0.22 -13.69 -10.00
C ALA A 229 -0.98 -13.17 -10.80
N ASP A 230 -1.25 -13.78 -11.96
CA ASP A 230 -2.37 -13.39 -12.82
C ASP A 230 -3.74 -13.62 -12.13
N THR A 231 -3.88 -14.71 -11.39
CA THR A 231 -5.13 -15.00 -10.66
C THR A 231 -5.39 -13.98 -9.55
N VAL A 232 -4.37 -13.65 -8.75
CA VAL A 232 -4.51 -12.68 -7.65
C VAL A 232 -4.72 -11.27 -8.20
N LEU A 233 -3.90 -10.83 -9.15
CA LEU A 233 -3.98 -9.47 -9.70
C LEU A 233 -5.25 -9.25 -10.52
N SER A 234 -5.69 -10.22 -11.32
CA SER A 234 -6.99 -10.12 -12.01
C SER A 234 -8.15 -10.02 -11.02
N SER A 235 -8.14 -10.80 -9.94
CA SER A 235 -9.20 -10.73 -8.91
C SER A 235 -9.24 -9.35 -8.24
N LEU A 236 -8.09 -8.80 -7.84
CA LEU A 236 -7.99 -7.46 -7.27
C LEU A 236 -8.47 -6.39 -8.26
N MET A 237 -8.04 -6.49 -9.52
CA MET A 237 -8.43 -5.56 -10.59
C MET A 237 -9.94 -5.58 -10.83
N ILE A 238 -10.56 -6.77 -10.86
CA ILE A 238 -12.02 -6.91 -11.04
C ILE A 238 -12.76 -6.24 -9.87
N ILE A 239 -12.31 -6.42 -8.62
CA ILE A 239 -12.92 -5.80 -7.44
C ILE A 239 -12.88 -4.27 -7.55
N LEU A 240 -11.72 -3.71 -7.92
CA LEU A 240 -11.52 -2.26 -8.10
C LEU A 240 -12.38 -1.72 -9.26
N GLN A 241 -12.38 -2.41 -10.40
CA GLN A 241 -13.12 -2.01 -11.58
C GLN A 241 -14.64 -2.01 -11.35
N ASN A 242 -15.15 -2.99 -10.61
CA ASN A 242 -16.56 -3.05 -10.23
C ASN A 242 -16.91 -2.13 -9.05
N LYS A 243 -15.93 -1.41 -8.49
CA LYS A 243 -16.12 -0.45 -7.39
C LYS A 243 -16.88 -1.08 -6.21
N LEU A 244 -16.54 -2.34 -5.90
CA LEU A 244 -17.20 -3.09 -4.83
C LEU A 244 -16.90 -2.46 -3.46
N PRO A 245 -17.74 -2.67 -2.43
CA PRO A 245 -17.55 -2.08 -1.10
C PRO A 245 -16.18 -2.34 -0.46
N GLU A 246 -15.49 -3.42 -0.82
CA GLU A 246 -14.16 -3.79 -0.33
C GLU A 246 -13.01 -3.32 -1.22
N ALA A 247 -13.26 -2.44 -2.19
CA ALA A 247 -12.23 -1.89 -3.07
C ALA A 247 -11.05 -1.28 -2.28
N TYR A 248 -11.32 -0.69 -1.10
CA TYR A 248 -10.27 -0.19 -0.21
C TYR A 248 -9.32 -1.29 0.31
N LEU A 249 -9.81 -2.50 0.57
CA LEU A 249 -8.96 -3.63 0.96
C LEU A 249 -8.15 -4.17 -0.23
N ALA A 250 -8.73 -4.16 -1.43
CA ALA A 250 -7.99 -4.50 -2.64
C ALA A 250 -6.84 -3.51 -2.90
N ALA A 251 -7.11 -2.20 -2.76
CA ALA A 251 -6.08 -1.17 -2.84
C ALA A 251 -5.01 -1.33 -1.73
N ALA A 252 -5.40 -1.70 -0.51
CA ALA A 252 -4.44 -1.99 0.57
C ALA A 252 -3.55 -3.21 0.26
N CYS A 253 -4.10 -4.25 -0.39
CA CYS A 253 -3.31 -5.38 -0.87
C CYS A 253 -2.28 -4.93 -1.91
N LEU A 254 -2.68 -4.10 -2.89
CA LEU A 254 -1.77 -3.55 -3.90
C LEU A 254 -0.66 -2.69 -3.29
N PHE A 255 -1.01 -1.85 -2.33
CA PHE A 255 -0.04 -1.08 -1.55
C PHE A 255 1.01 -1.96 -0.86
N ASN A 256 0.59 -3.06 -0.24
CA ASN A 256 1.53 -3.99 0.37
C ASN A 256 2.39 -4.69 -0.68
N LEU A 257 1.80 -5.12 -1.79
CA LEU A 257 2.50 -5.77 -2.89
C LEU A 257 3.55 -4.86 -3.56
N SER A 258 3.29 -3.56 -3.67
CA SER A 258 4.20 -2.60 -4.33
C SER A 258 5.50 -2.30 -3.58
N TYR A 259 5.66 -2.82 -2.36
CA TYR A 259 6.95 -2.81 -1.66
C TYR A 259 7.97 -3.80 -2.23
N LEU A 260 7.58 -4.70 -3.14
CA LEU A 260 8.54 -5.55 -3.86
C LEU A 260 9.15 -4.76 -5.05
N PRO A 261 10.44 -4.37 -4.99
CA PRO A 261 11.02 -3.49 -6.01
C PRO A 261 10.95 -4.09 -7.43
N ASP A 262 11.27 -5.37 -7.56
CA ASP A 262 11.34 -6.08 -8.84
C ASP A 262 9.97 -6.19 -9.55
N ALA A 263 8.87 -6.01 -8.81
CA ALA A 263 7.52 -6.15 -9.34
C ALA A 263 6.82 -4.82 -9.65
N LYS A 264 7.43 -3.65 -9.39
CA LYS A 264 6.77 -2.35 -9.62
C LYS A 264 6.34 -2.14 -11.06
N LYS A 265 7.23 -2.43 -12.03
CA LYS A 265 6.91 -2.34 -13.46
C LYS A 265 5.80 -3.30 -13.85
N MET A 266 5.84 -4.53 -13.31
CA MET A 266 4.77 -5.50 -13.54
C MET A 266 3.44 -4.97 -13.00
N LEU A 267 3.39 -4.49 -11.76
CA LEU A 267 2.17 -3.92 -11.18
C LEU A 267 1.66 -2.69 -11.95
N PHE A 268 2.56 -1.85 -12.45
CA PHE A 268 2.19 -0.65 -13.21
C PHE A 268 1.57 -1.00 -14.57
N TYR A 269 2.16 -1.96 -15.30
CA TYR A 269 1.72 -2.34 -16.64
C TYR A 269 0.90 -3.64 -16.69
N TYR A 270 0.47 -4.15 -15.53
CA TYR A 270 -0.24 -5.42 -15.47
C TYR A 270 -1.54 -5.34 -16.27
N ALA A 271 -1.72 -6.27 -17.19
CA ALA A 271 -2.96 -6.53 -17.90
C ALA A 271 -3.25 -8.04 -17.82
N PRO A 272 -4.50 -8.45 -17.51
CA PRO A 272 -4.84 -9.86 -17.33
C PRO A 272 -4.69 -10.63 -18.65
N VAL A 273 -4.10 -11.83 -18.60
CA VAL A 273 -3.86 -12.68 -19.79
C VAL A 273 -5.18 -13.11 -20.44
N VAL A 274 -6.19 -13.39 -19.62
CA VAL A 274 -7.55 -13.71 -20.06
C VAL A 274 -8.48 -12.65 -19.49
N ALA A 275 -8.78 -11.61 -20.28
CA ALA A 275 -9.81 -10.64 -19.89
C ALA A 275 -11.14 -11.40 -19.70
N PRO A 276 -11.72 -11.43 -18.48
CA PRO A 276 -12.98 -12.13 -18.23
C PRO A 276 -14.10 -11.56 -19.12
N GLU A 277 -15.09 -12.38 -19.48
CA GLU A 277 -16.11 -12.02 -20.48
C GLU A 277 -16.92 -10.76 -20.12
N ASN A 278 -17.05 -10.48 -18.82
CA ASN A 278 -17.63 -9.24 -18.29
C ASN A 278 -16.77 -7.99 -18.61
N MET A 279 -15.44 -8.09 -18.70
CA MET A 279 -14.58 -6.98 -19.17
C MET A 279 -14.76 -6.72 -20.67
N ARG A 280 -14.99 -7.77 -21.48
CA ARG A 280 -15.17 -7.62 -22.94
C ARG A 280 -16.52 -7.00 -23.31
N SER A 281 -17.55 -7.22 -22.51
CA SER A 281 -18.91 -6.75 -22.80
C SER A 281 -19.08 -5.24 -22.65
N ARG A 282 -18.34 -4.60 -21.73
CA ARG A 282 -18.36 -3.14 -21.55
C ARG A 282 -17.73 -2.39 -22.74
N ASN A 283 -16.72 -2.98 -23.37
CA ASN A 283 -16.07 -2.45 -24.58
C ASN A 283 -16.76 -2.86 -25.89
N ARG A 284 -17.87 -3.62 -25.84
CA ARG A 284 -18.53 -4.16 -27.05
C ARG A 284 -19.60 -3.24 -27.64
N PHE A 285 -20.06 -2.22 -26.90
CA PHE A 285 -21.10 -1.29 -27.35
C PHE A 285 -20.59 -0.14 -28.23
N ASP A 286 -19.28 -0.04 -28.48
CA ASP A 286 -18.67 1.06 -29.22
C ASP A 286 -17.76 0.59 -30.38
N ARG A 287 -18.11 -0.54 -31.01
CA ARG A 287 -17.36 -1.06 -32.18
C ARG A 287 -17.88 -0.48 -33.49
N GLY A 288 -17.46 0.74 -33.78
CA GLY A 288 -17.39 1.30 -35.13
C GLY A 288 -15.94 1.55 -35.51
N ASP A 289 -15.35 0.63 -36.28
CA ASP A 289 -14.18 0.78 -37.16
C ASP A 289 -13.05 1.76 -36.74
N SER A 290 -11.99 1.27 -36.09
CA SER A 290 -10.63 1.84 -36.20
C SER A 290 -9.60 1.04 -35.38
N THR A 291 -8.43 0.80 -35.97
CA THR A 291 -7.26 0.13 -35.38
C THR A 291 -6.65 0.87 -34.19
N GLU A 292 -6.97 2.14 -33.98
CA GLU A 292 -6.55 2.95 -32.82
C GLU A 292 -7.44 2.75 -31.59
N GLN A 293 -8.75 2.50 -31.77
CA GLN A 293 -9.66 2.19 -30.66
C GLN A 293 -9.34 0.86 -29.98
N GLY A 294 -8.76 -0.10 -30.71
CA GLY A 294 -8.29 -1.37 -30.12
C GLY A 294 -7.13 -1.18 -29.14
N ALA A 295 -6.24 -0.22 -29.39
CA ALA A 295 -5.13 0.11 -28.50
C ALA A 295 -5.63 0.86 -27.24
N GLN A 296 -6.54 1.83 -27.40
CA GLN A 296 -7.19 2.52 -26.26
C GLN A 296 -7.99 1.55 -25.37
N ALA A 297 -8.77 0.64 -25.96
CA ALA A 297 -9.54 -0.35 -25.20
C ALA A 297 -8.66 -1.35 -24.42
N THR A 298 -7.40 -1.53 -24.83
CA THR A 298 -6.42 -2.37 -24.13
C THR A 298 -5.70 -1.61 -23.01
N GLN A 299 -5.48 -0.30 -23.18
CA GLN A 299 -4.91 0.57 -22.13
C GLN A 299 -5.86 0.73 -20.93
N SER A 300 -7.18 0.74 -21.15
CA SER A 300 -8.20 0.81 -20.08
C SER A 300 -8.23 -0.43 -19.17
N LEU A 301 -7.51 -1.49 -19.52
CA LEU A 301 -7.42 -2.74 -18.74
C LEU A 301 -6.06 -2.90 -18.04
N ILE A 302 -5.26 -1.85 -17.99
CA ILE A 302 -4.03 -1.84 -17.20
C ILE A 302 -4.41 -1.56 -15.74
N LEU A 303 -3.83 -2.31 -14.80
CA LEU A 303 -4.10 -2.19 -13.36
C LEU A 303 -4.02 -0.74 -12.86
N PHE A 304 -2.98 -0.02 -13.26
CA PHE A 304 -2.80 1.40 -12.92
C PHE A 304 -4.01 2.25 -13.37
N ARG A 305 -4.50 2.06 -14.59
CA ARG A 305 -5.64 2.79 -15.14
C ARG A 305 -6.96 2.43 -14.45
N VAL A 306 -7.13 1.18 -14.03
CA VAL A 306 -8.28 0.76 -13.21
C VAL A 306 -8.27 1.43 -11.84
N VAL A 307 -7.12 1.50 -11.19
CA VAL A 307 -6.97 2.19 -9.89
C VAL A 307 -7.26 3.69 -10.05
N GLU A 308 -6.78 4.30 -11.14
CA GLU A 308 -7.06 5.69 -11.49
C GLU A 308 -8.56 5.95 -11.72
N GLU A 309 -9.23 5.14 -12.54
CA GLU A 309 -10.67 5.29 -12.82
C GLU A 309 -11.50 5.16 -11.53
N MET A 310 -11.12 4.25 -10.64
CA MET A 310 -11.75 4.12 -9.33
C MET A 310 -11.56 5.39 -8.48
N CYS A 311 -10.34 5.94 -8.41
CA CYS A 311 -10.08 7.15 -7.64
C CYS A 311 -10.85 8.36 -8.16
N ASN A 312 -10.93 8.53 -9.48
CA ASN A 312 -11.75 9.58 -10.09
C ASN A 312 -13.23 9.43 -9.74
N ALA A 313 -13.76 8.21 -9.74
CA ALA A 313 -15.14 7.96 -9.35
C ALA A 313 -15.42 8.25 -7.86
N TYR A 314 -14.42 8.06 -7.00
CA TYR A 314 -14.51 8.33 -5.57
C TYR A 314 -14.10 9.73 -5.15
N ALA A 315 -13.50 10.54 -6.04
CA ALA A 315 -13.02 11.89 -5.73
C ALA A 315 -14.05 12.79 -5.02
N PRO A 316 -15.37 12.75 -5.35
CA PRO A 316 -16.38 13.52 -4.62
C PRO A 316 -16.50 13.16 -3.13
N ALA A 317 -16.03 11.98 -2.71
CA ALA A 317 -16.02 11.60 -1.29
C ALA A 317 -15.00 12.42 -0.47
N LEU A 318 -13.95 12.97 -1.11
CA LEU A 318 -12.96 13.81 -0.43
C LEU A 318 -13.57 15.11 0.12
N GLU A 319 -14.60 15.63 -0.55
CA GLU A 319 -15.29 16.88 -0.16
C GLU A 319 -16.15 16.71 1.09
N LYS A 320 -16.63 15.50 1.36
CA LYS A 320 -17.60 15.24 2.43
C LYS A 320 -17.01 15.27 3.84
N LYS A 321 -15.68 15.40 3.98
CA LYS A 321 -14.91 15.38 5.25
C LYS A 321 -15.18 14.17 6.17
N GLU A 322 -15.96 13.20 5.72
CA GLU A 322 -16.27 11.96 6.42
C GLU A 322 -15.31 10.86 6.00
N HIS A 323 -14.86 10.05 6.96
CA HIS A 323 -14.09 8.85 6.68
C HIS A 323 -15.05 7.77 6.15
N SER A 324 -14.98 7.51 4.84
CA SER A 324 -15.76 6.48 4.15
C SER A 324 -14.84 5.41 3.55
N ALA A 325 -15.43 4.27 3.17
CA ALA A 325 -14.72 3.23 2.41
C ALA A 325 -14.12 3.79 1.11
N ASP A 326 -14.81 4.74 0.47
CA ASP A 326 -14.34 5.41 -0.75
C ASP A 326 -13.08 6.25 -0.48
N THR A 327 -13.08 7.04 0.61
CA THR A 327 -11.89 7.82 1.00
C THR A 327 -10.72 6.92 1.38
N GLU A 328 -10.98 5.77 2.00
CA GLU A 328 -9.96 4.77 2.30
C GLU A 328 -9.42 4.10 1.04
N ALA A 329 -10.28 3.87 0.03
CA ALA A 329 -9.84 3.35 -1.26
C ALA A 329 -8.91 4.34 -1.98
N ILE A 330 -9.24 5.64 -1.97
CA ILE A 330 -8.35 6.69 -2.49
C ILE A 330 -7.02 6.70 -1.72
N ARG A 331 -7.07 6.68 -0.38
CA ARG A 331 -5.87 6.72 0.47
C ARG A 331 -4.90 5.60 0.14
N TRP A 332 -5.39 4.36 0.09
CA TRP A 332 -4.57 3.20 -0.22
C TRP A 332 -4.09 3.19 -1.67
N SER A 333 -4.85 3.76 -2.60
CA SER A 333 -4.46 3.89 -4.00
C SER A 333 -3.33 4.91 -4.17
N ILE A 334 -3.42 6.08 -3.54
CA ILE A 334 -2.33 7.06 -3.50
C ILE A 334 -1.08 6.45 -2.85
N ALA A 335 -1.25 5.69 -1.76
CA ALA A 335 -0.13 5.00 -1.10
C ALA A 335 0.53 3.96 -2.01
N PHE A 336 -0.27 3.22 -2.79
CA PHE A 336 0.21 2.28 -3.80
C PHE A 336 1.00 3.00 -4.91
N VAL A 337 0.43 4.07 -5.49
CA VAL A 337 1.05 4.86 -6.57
C VAL A 337 2.33 5.54 -6.08
N ARG A 338 2.35 6.06 -4.86
CA ARG A 338 3.56 6.60 -4.22
C ARG A 338 4.71 5.59 -4.22
N ASN A 339 4.45 4.31 -3.93
CA ASN A 339 5.49 3.29 -3.96
C ASN A 339 6.01 3.05 -5.40
N LEU A 340 5.14 3.12 -6.41
CA LEU A 340 5.54 3.01 -7.82
C LEU A 340 6.34 4.24 -8.29
N ALA A 341 5.97 5.43 -7.82
CA ALA A 341 6.62 6.69 -8.12
C ALA A 341 8.08 6.77 -7.65
N THR A 342 8.58 5.78 -6.91
CA THR A 342 10.00 5.69 -6.54
C THR A 342 10.91 5.26 -7.71
N GLU A 343 10.34 4.80 -8.83
CA GLU A 343 11.07 4.50 -10.07
C GLU A 343 10.93 5.66 -11.05
N ALA A 344 12.04 6.21 -11.56
CA ALA A 344 12.04 7.42 -12.39
C ALA A 344 11.05 7.38 -13.58
N VAL A 345 11.07 6.28 -14.36
CA VAL A 345 10.19 6.12 -15.53
C VAL A 345 8.72 6.09 -15.12
N LEU A 346 8.39 5.39 -14.03
CA LEU A 346 7.00 5.32 -13.56
C LEU A 346 6.57 6.64 -12.93
N GLY A 347 7.46 7.29 -12.18
CA GLY A 347 7.26 8.61 -11.58
C GLY A 347 6.95 9.67 -12.64
N SER A 348 7.70 9.69 -13.75
CA SER A 348 7.42 10.57 -14.89
C SER A 348 6.02 10.31 -15.47
N THR A 349 5.68 9.05 -15.79
CA THR A 349 4.31 8.71 -16.27
C THR A 349 3.22 9.11 -15.27
N ILE A 350 3.45 8.94 -13.96
CA ILE A 350 2.50 9.36 -12.92
C ILE A 350 2.35 10.89 -12.90
N ALA A 351 3.44 11.64 -13.02
CA ALA A 351 3.43 13.10 -13.00
C ALA A 351 2.70 13.71 -14.21
N HIS A 352 2.96 13.18 -15.41
CA HIS A 352 2.42 13.70 -16.67
C HIS A 352 1.04 13.14 -17.03
N ASP A 353 0.86 11.83 -16.86
CA ASP A 353 -0.24 11.10 -17.49
C ASP A 353 -1.25 10.56 -16.48
N SER A 354 -1.30 11.09 -15.25
CA SER A 354 -2.25 10.60 -14.24
C SER A 354 -2.89 11.68 -13.37
N VAL A 355 -4.03 11.33 -12.77
CA VAL A 355 -4.78 12.23 -11.87
C VAL A 355 -4.23 12.28 -10.44
N PHE A 356 -3.34 11.37 -10.05
CA PHE A 356 -2.92 11.22 -8.65
C PHE A 356 -2.20 12.45 -8.07
N PRO A 357 -1.28 13.12 -8.80
CA PRO A 357 -0.69 14.36 -8.33
C PRO A 357 -1.76 15.44 -8.07
N THR A 358 -2.68 15.63 -9.01
CA THR A 358 -3.79 16.60 -8.87
C THR A 358 -4.67 16.30 -7.66
N LEU A 359 -5.07 15.02 -7.48
CA LEU A 359 -5.86 14.61 -6.32
C LEU A 359 -5.11 14.85 -5.00
N ALA A 360 -3.80 14.57 -4.96
CA ALA A 360 -2.98 14.79 -3.78
C ALA A 360 -2.87 16.28 -3.45
N VAL A 361 -2.59 17.13 -4.44
CA VAL A 361 -2.48 18.58 -4.27
C VAL A 361 -3.82 19.19 -3.84
N GLN A 362 -4.92 18.81 -4.48
CA GLN A 362 -6.26 19.26 -4.12
C GLN A 362 -6.63 18.86 -2.68
N TYR A 363 -6.29 17.63 -2.26
CA TYR A 363 -6.52 17.21 -0.88
C TYR A 363 -5.68 18.03 0.10
N LEU A 364 -4.40 18.24 -0.18
CA LEU A 364 -3.51 19.05 0.67
C LEU A 364 -3.99 20.50 0.79
N LYS A 365 -4.42 21.11 -0.31
CA LYS A 365 -4.91 22.49 -0.37
C LYS A 365 -6.21 22.69 0.41
N SER A 366 -7.16 21.75 0.29
CA SER A 366 -8.55 21.96 0.73
C SER A 366 -8.98 21.18 1.96
N HIS A 367 -8.28 20.09 2.32
CA HIS A 367 -8.79 19.12 3.30
C HIS A 367 -7.76 18.68 4.34
N ALA A 368 -6.47 18.93 4.12
CA ALA A 368 -5.45 18.51 5.07
C ALA A 368 -5.66 19.18 6.44
N PRO A 369 -5.66 18.41 7.54
CA PRO A 369 -5.81 18.97 8.88
C PRO A 369 -4.74 20.04 9.14
N GLU A 370 -5.17 21.14 9.76
CA GLU A 370 -4.26 22.23 10.16
C GLU A 370 -3.18 21.72 11.12
N ASP A 371 -3.61 20.91 12.09
CA ASP A 371 -2.76 20.29 13.10
C ASP A 371 -1.98 19.10 12.54
N MET A 372 -0.70 19.34 12.21
CA MET A 372 0.22 18.32 11.72
C MET A 372 0.52 17.22 12.75
N ALA A 373 0.34 17.46 14.05
CA ALA A 373 0.56 16.42 15.07
C ALA A 373 -0.41 15.23 14.91
N ARG A 374 -1.53 15.43 14.19
CA ARG A 374 -2.51 14.38 13.87
C ARG A 374 -2.14 13.57 12.64
N TRP A 375 -1.10 13.97 11.90
CA TRP A 375 -0.68 13.27 10.69
C TRP A 375 0.08 12.01 11.09
N THR A 376 -0.63 10.89 11.07
CA THR A 376 -0.03 9.59 11.33
C THR A 376 0.56 9.01 10.05
N GLN A 377 1.51 8.08 10.21
CA GLN A 377 2.08 7.35 9.09
C GLN A 377 0.97 6.68 8.27
N HIS A 378 0.97 6.90 6.96
CA HIS A 378 -0.04 6.43 6.02
C HIS A 378 -1.44 7.06 6.18
N SER A 379 -1.60 8.11 6.97
CA SER A 379 -2.81 8.96 6.92
C SER A 379 -2.96 9.60 5.54
N MET A 380 -4.16 10.05 5.18
CA MET A 380 -4.41 10.70 3.89
C MET A 380 -3.44 11.86 3.59
N PRO A 381 -3.24 12.85 4.48
CA PRO A 381 -2.30 13.94 4.19
C PRO A 381 -0.84 13.46 4.10
N ASP A 382 -0.44 12.46 4.91
CA ASP A 382 0.89 11.85 4.85
C ASP A 382 1.15 11.18 3.49
N VAL A 383 0.19 10.40 2.96
CA VAL A 383 0.37 9.73 1.67
C VAL A 383 0.33 10.71 0.49
N CYS A 384 -0.48 11.76 0.56
CA CYS A 384 -0.51 12.82 -0.46
C CYS A 384 0.82 13.58 -0.51
N LEU A 385 1.30 14.07 0.63
CA LEU A 385 2.59 14.77 0.69
C LEU A 385 3.74 13.86 0.27
N SER A 386 3.70 12.60 0.69
CA SER A 386 4.73 11.64 0.33
C SER A 386 4.71 11.30 -1.16
N LEU A 387 3.56 11.29 -1.85
CA LEU A 387 3.53 11.14 -3.31
C LEU A 387 4.27 12.30 -3.98
N ILE A 388 3.93 13.54 -3.64
CA ILE A 388 4.57 14.74 -4.21
C ILE A 388 6.08 14.74 -3.93
N TRP A 389 6.48 14.35 -2.71
CA TRP A 389 7.88 14.18 -2.34
C TRP A 389 8.63 13.21 -3.26
N HIS A 390 8.04 12.04 -3.57
CA HIS A 390 8.72 11.08 -4.44
C HIS A 390 8.80 11.55 -5.89
N LEU A 391 7.81 12.32 -6.36
CA LEU A 391 7.81 12.85 -7.72
C LEU A 391 8.85 13.95 -7.90
N VAL A 392 8.99 14.89 -6.94
CA VAL A 392 9.92 16.03 -7.04
C VAL A 392 11.40 15.63 -7.07
N VAL A 393 11.71 14.37 -6.76
CA VAL A 393 13.07 13.82 -6.86
C VAL A 393 13.55 13.79 -8.32
N PHE A 394 12.65 13.63 -9.28
CA PHE A 394 12.96 13.53 -10.71
C PHE A 394 12.70 14.84 -11.44
N GLU A 395 13.65 15.29 -12.26
CA GLU A 395 13.58 16.55 -13.00
C GLU A 395 12.37 16.58 -13.95
N ASP A 396 12.12 15.48 -14.67
CA ASP A 396 10.97 15.35 -15.59
C ASP A 396 9.60 15.51 -14.90
N CYS A 397 9.54 15.45 -13.57
CA CYS A 397 8.29 15.62 -12.81
C CYS A 397 8.06 17.06 -12.36
N LEU A 398 9.05 17.96 -12.43
CA LEU A 398 8.96 19.29 -11.83
C LEU A 398 7.98 20.21 -12.58
N GLU A 399 8.02 20.23 -13.91
CA GLU A 399 7.11 21.02 -14.73
C GLU A 399 5.63 20.63 -14.52
N PRO A 400 5.22 19.35 -14.58
CA PRO A 400 3.85 18.95 -14.27
C PRO A 400 3.40 19.35 -12.86
N LEU A 401 4.29 19.28 -11.87
CA LEU A 401 3.97 19.66 -10.50
C LEU A 401 3.79 21.18 -10.36
N LEU A 402 4.61 21.99 -11.04
CA LEU A 402 4.45 23.44 -11.10
C LEU A 402 3.10 23.83 -11.71
N ALA A 403 2.65 23.10 -12.73
CA ALA A 403 1.37 23.36 -13.40
C ALA A 403 0.11 23.07 -12.54
N GLN A 404 0.24 22.46 -11.36
CA GLN A 404 -0.87 21.94 -10.56
C GLN A 404 -1.12 22.70 -9.23
N ASP A 405 -0.69 23.95 -9.09
CA ASP A 405 -0.76 24.71 -7.83
C ASP A 405 -0.06 24.00 -6.64
N THR A 406 0.93 23.15 -6.92
CA THR A 406 1.61 22.37 -5.86
C THR A 406 2.24 23.29 -4.82
N GLN A 407 2.81 24.42 -5.27
CA GLN A 407 3.40 25.41 -4.37
C GLN A 407 2.37 26.00 -3.41
N ASP A 408 1.20 26.45 -3.88
CA ASP A 408 0.14 26.99 -3.05
C ASP A 408 -0.29 26.01 -1.96
N ALA A 409 -0.52 24.74 -2.32
CA ALA A 409 -0.94 23.72 -1.38
C ALA A 409 0.11 23.51 -0.27
N LEU A 410 1.39 23.51 -0.63
CA LEU A 410 2.48 23.31 0.33
C LEU A 410 2.81 24.56 1.15
N LEU A 411 2.56 25.77 0.63
CA LEU A 411 2.72 27.00 1.39
C LEU A 411 1.79 27.04 2.61
N THR A 412 0.60 26.43 2.51
CA THR A 412 -0.32 26.31 3.66
C THR A 412 0.27 25.51 4.83
N LEU A 413 1.29 24.69 4.58
CA LEU A 413 1.95 23.82 5.54
C LEU A 413 3.13 24.49 6.28
N GLN A 414 3.57 25.68 5.84
CA GLN A 414 4.70 26.39 6.45
C GLN A 414 4.37 26.90 7.87
N GLY A 415 5.39 26.88 8.74
CA GLY A 415 5.29 27.37 10.12
C GLY A 415 4.63 26.39 11.10
N ARG A 416 4.28 25.18 10.65
CA ARG A 416 3.54 24.19 11.47
C ARG A 416 4.42 23.21 12.26
N GLY A 417 5.72 23.18 12.01
CA GLY A 417 6.69 22.29 12.66
C GLY A 417 6.66 20.85 12.16
N GLY A 418 7.61 20.05 12.67
CA GLY A 418 7.64 18.60 12.46
C GLY A 418 8.21 18.13 11.11
N ILE A 419 8.23 16.81 10.93
CA ILE A 419 8.85 16.16 9.77
C ILE A 419 8.11 16.47 8.45
N HIS A 420 6.78 16.62 8.50
CA HIS A 420 5.97 16.92 7.32
C HIS A 420 6.20 18.33 6.80
N GLU A 421 6.39 19.33 7.67
CA GLU A 421 6.80 20.67 7.24
C GLU A 421 8.18 20.62 6.56
N MET A 422 9.14 19.87 7.13
CA MET A 422 10.47 19.74 6.52
C MET A 422 10.39 19.17 5.10
N TRP A 423 9.54 18.15 4.88
CA TRP A 423 9.31 17.60 3.54
C TRP A 423 8.68 18.63 2.61
N ALA A 424 7.60 19.29 3.04
CA ALA A 424 6.93 20.33 2.26
C ALA A 424 7.88 21.45 1.84
N ARG A 425 8.73 21.93 2.77
CA ARG A 425 9.74 22.96 2.49
C ARG A 425 10.78 22.50 1.48
N ALA A 426 11.25 21.27 1.60
CA ALA A 426 12.23 20.73 0.65
C ALA A 426 11.63 20.53 -0.75
N VAL A 427 10.35 20.13 -0.87
CA VAL A 427 9.64 20.15 -2.16
C VAL A 427 9.53 21.58 -2.71
N LEU A 428 9.09 22.54 -1.91
CA LEU A 428 8.95 23.95 -2.31
C LEU A 428 10.26 24.53 -2.83
N ASN A 429 11.37 24.31 -2.12
CA ASN A 429 12.68 24.79 -2.53
C ASN A 429 13.10 24.23 -3.89
N LYS A 430 12.79 22.95 -4.16
CA LYS A 430 13.13 22.33 -5.44
C LYS A 430 12.26 22.87 -6.58
N LEU A 431 10.96 23.01 -6.36
CA LEU A 431 10.06 23.62 -7.36
C LEU A 431 10.44 25.07 -7.65
N GLN A 432 10.79 25.86 -6.63
CA GLN A 432 11.20 27.25 -6.81
C GLN A 432 12.54 27.37 -7.54
N ALA A 433 13.48 26.46 -7.30
CA ALA A 433 14.73 26.42 -8.05
C ALA A 433 14.49 26.18 -9.55
N GLU A 434 13.56 25.28 -9.88
CA GLU A 434 13.16 24.99 -11.25
C GLU A 434 12.46 26.18 -11.93
N GLU A 435 11.50 26.79 -11.24
CA GLU A 435 10.78 27.97 -11.74
C GLU A 435 11.75 29.13 -12.05
N ASN A 436 12.73 29.38 -11.17
CA ASN A 436 13.77 30.37 -11.39
C ASN A 436 14.68 30.01 -12.57
N ALA A 437 14.90 28.72 -12.85
CA ALA A 437 15.67 28.28 -14.00
C ALA A 437 14.91 28.57 -15.30
N PHE A 438 13.60 28.29 -15.35
CA PHE A 438 12.74 28.61 -16.49
C PHE A 438 12.69 30.12 -16.78
N GLN A 439 12.55 30.96 -15.74
CA GLN A 439 12.50 32.42 -15.92
C GLN A 439 13.79 32.98 -16.53
N LYS A 440 14.95 32.41 -16.19
CA LYS A 440 16.24 32.85 -16.78
C LYS A 440 16.31 32.56 -18.28
N VAL A 441 15.83 31.39 -18.70
CA VAL A 441 15.84 31.01 -20.13
C VAL A 441 14.98 31.97 -20.96
N VAL A 442 13.83 32.41 -20.44
CA VAL A 442 12.92 33.32 -21.16
C VAL A 442 13.49 34.73 -21.33
N VAL A 443 14.27 35.22 -20.35
CA VAL A 443 14.86 36.58 -20.41
C VAL A 443 16.04 36.66 -21.39
N ASP A 444 16.76 35.56 -21.60
CA ASP A 444 17.92 35.52 -22.50
C ASP A 444 17.53 35.37 -24.00
N ASP A 445 16.26 35.11 -24.30
CA ASP A 445 15.73 34.93 -25.67
C ASP A 445 15.02 36.18 -26.25
N ASP A 446 15.00 37.32 -25.54
CA ASP A 446 14.52 38.61 -26.06
C ASP A 446 15.70 39.46 -26.61
N PRO A 447 15.87 39.60 -27.94
CA PRO A 447 17.03 40.25 -28.58
C PRO A 447 17.08 41.79 -28.51
#